data_AF-A0A9D9N4F8-F1
#
_entry.id   AF-A0A9D9N4F8-F1
#
_cell.length_a   1.000
_cell.length_b   1.000
_cell.length_c   1.000
_cell.angle_alpha   90.00
_cell.angle_beta   90.00
_cell.angle_gamma   90.00
#
_symmetry.space_group_name_H-M   'P 1'
#
loop_
_entity.id
_entity.type
_entity.pdbx_description
1 polymer ?
#
loop_
_entity_poly.entity_id
_entity_poly.type
_entity_poly.pdbx_seq_one_letter_code
_entity_poly.pdbx_strand_id
1 'polypeptide(L)'
;MKSMKKDGIVLNRMYVGEYIFNNLGHEIINMYAADNGKHYLYLNATGNYEKKHKGRIDTMLLTKSHKQNVVEVISMATGLEDVPGADQSLGRNYKGLNNEIRKEQEDYIKQEGEIKYGGIPILQIFNDAEQQSIFITYKAKNFYKPNSPVFIAFDSKCTNKDIPHGALLVKLSQLNWAKTSLKQYIYPETADKDYQTIMDLVNNSNLWEKNNTKVNGHADVAKREISLIDICHLQNDENCFSDMLAYFMEQERYRGLWEEFFEKAKCYSNGCLLGIKLKGSYSVTREKDAKIDGVDSKKCPNGGRIDLFIRDQGKNIVVIENKIKSDINSISTDKNHSNQLRRYYNYVNWLIKKEGNGNEITPHFLIMAPNYNIPDVEEERDKNQELLVPQMSDIYKIITYKELYDFLSTKKKEFENDANFVAFYEAMRRHTYPNVNAYLYYEMEEKFIRRIKEFS
;
A
#
# COMPACT_ATOMS: atom_id res chain seq x y z
N MET A 1 -27.23 14.30 37.74
CA MET A 1 -26.89 13.95 36.35
C MET A 1 -27.09 12.45 36.18
N LYS A 2 -28.01 12.00 35.29
CA LYS A 2 -28.02 10.60 34.87
C LYS A 2 -26.69 10.34 34.17
N SER A 3 -25.91 9.37 34.64
CA SER A 3 -24.75 8.84 33.91
C SER A 3 -25.21 8.49 32.50
N MET A 4 -24.71 9.18 31.48
CA MET A 4 -24.93 8.76 30.10
C MET A 4 -24.37 7.34 29.95
N LYS A 5 -25.15 6.43 29.36
CA LYS A 5 -24.72 5.07 29.11
C LYS A 5 -23.66 5.12 28.02
N LYS A 6 -22.46 4.59 28.29
CA LYS A 6 -21.43 4.40 27.26
C LYS A 6 -21.76 3.13 26.47
N ASP A 7 -22.49 3.31 25.38
CA ASP A 7 -23.00 2.24 24.52
C ASP A 7 -22.67 2.46 23.04
N GLY A 8 -21.77 3.40 22.74
CA GLY A 8 -21.30 3.67 21.39
C GLY A 8 -20.04 2.90 21.05
N ILE A 9 -19.99 2.39 19.81
CA ILE A 9 -18.80 1.84 19.19
C ILE A 9 -18.40 2.76 18.04
N VAL A 10 -17.10 2.99 17.85
CA VAL A 10 -16.59 3.69 16.67
C VAL A 10 -15.61 2.82 15.91
N LEU A 11 -15.83 2.67 14.61
CA LEU A 11 -14.84 2.14 13.69
C LEU A 11 -13.99 3.30 13.19
N ASN A 12 -12.69 3.27 13.49
CA ASN A 12 -11.73 4.26 13.06
C ASN A 12 -10.88 3.68 11.93
N ARG A 13 -10.99 4.23 10.72
CA ARG A 13 -10.25 3.77 9.53
C ARG A 13 -8.88 4.43 9.53
N MET A 14 -7.86 3.60 9.63
CA MET A 14 -6.46 3.93 9.70
C MET A 14 -5.84 3.88 8.30
N TYR A 15 -4.83 4.71 8.07
CA TYR A 15 -3.94 4.59 6.92
C TYR A 15 -4.65 4.84 5.57
N VAL A 16 -5.56 5.82 5.54
CA VAL A 16 -6.34 6.17 4.35
C VAL A 16 -6.04 7.60 3.88
N GLY A 17 -5.69 7.73 2.59
CA GLY A 17 -5.57 9.01 1.90
C GLY A 17 -4.14 9.44 1.62
N GLU A 18 -3.98 10.36 0.65
CA GLU A 18 -2.67 10.77 0.16
C GLU A 18 -1.84 11.59 1.18
N TYR A 19 -2.51 12.14 2.19
CA TYR A 19 -1.86 12.96 3.24
C TYR A 19 -0.77 12.19 4.00
N ILE A 20 -0.92 10.87 4.16
CA ILE A 20 0.02 10.00 4.87
C ILE A 20 1.34 9.84 4.10
N PHE A 21 1.34 10.05 2.78
CA PHE A 21 2.56 10.01 1.98
C PHE A 21 3.51 11.15 2.37
N ASN A 22 2.97 12.32 2.71
CA ASN A 22 3.76 13.54 2.90
C ASN A 22 4.05 13.84 4.36
N ASN A 23 3.18 13.43 5.30
CA ASN A 23 3.28 13.81 6.71
C ASN A 23 3.26 12.60 7.65
N LEU A 24 3.71 12.79 8.89
CA LEU A 24 3.49 11.82 9.96
C LEU A 24 1.99 11.85 10.35
N GLY A 25 1.28 10.76 10.04
CA GLY A 25 -0.12 10.60 10.42
C GLY A 25 -0.27 10.54 11.95
N HIS A 26 -1.16 11.35 12.51
CA HIS A 26 -1.41 11.39 13.96
C HIS A 26 -1.94 10.04 14.46
N GLU A 27 -2.59 9.26 13.60
CA GLU A 27 -3.14 7.97 13.95
C GLU A 27 -2.09 6.93 14.35
N ILE A 28 -0.80 7.14 14.05
CA ILE A 28 0.25 6.18 14.43
C ILE A 28 0.32 5.96 15.96
N ILE A 29 -0.03 6.98 16.76
CA ILE A 29 -0.04 6.86 18.23
C ILE A 29 -1.04 5.82 18.72
N ASN A 30 -2.09 5.52 17.93
CA ASN A 30 -3.12 4.56 18.30
C ASN A 30 -2.58 3.15 18.49
N MET A 31 -1.41 2.84 17.92
CA MET A 31 -0.80 1.52 17.96
C MET A 31 0.17 1.34 19.13
N TYR A 32 0.40 2.38 19.92
CA TYR A 32 1.45 2.42 20.94
C TYR A 32 0.93 2.94 22.27
N ALA A 33 1.36 2.28 23.35
CA ALA A 33 1.28 2.85 24.68
C ALA A 33 2.28 4.00 24.79
N ALA A 34 1.87 5.08 25.46
CA ALA A 34 2.77 6.15 25.85
C ALA A 34 3.74 5.69 26.95
N ASP A 35 4.77 6.48 27.20
CA ASP A 35 5.81 6.14 28.18
C ASP A 35 5.25 6.02 29.61
N ASN A 36 4.19 6.76 29.93
CA ASN A 36 3.45 6.66 31.19
C ASN A 36 2.57 5.38 31.31
N GLY A 37 2.60 4.49 30.32
CA GLY A 37 1.90 3.21 30.29
C GLY A 37 0.41 3.29 29.94
N LYS A 38 -0.12 4.49 29.64
CA LYS A 38 -1.49 4.70 29.20
C LYS A 38 -1.58 4.63 27.67
N HIS A 39 -2.77 4.35 27.16
CA HIS A 39 -3.08 4.38 25.73
C HIS A 39 -3.89 5.62 25.39
N TYR A 40 -3.41 6.38 24.41
CA TYR A 40 -4.06 7.56 23.89
C TYR A 40 -4.41 7.31 22.43
N LEU A 41 -5.62 7.72 22.03
CA LEU A 41 -6.17 7.44 20.71
C LEU A 41 -6.54 8.72 20.01
N TYR A 42 -6.27 8.75 18.73
CA TYR A 42 -6.61 9.76 17.75
C TYR A 42 -7.67 9.24 16.78
N LEU A 43 -8.76 9.99 16.63
CA LEU A 43 -9.88 9.66 15.77
C LEU A 43 -9.78 10.39 14.42
N ASN A 44 -9.78 9.63 13.33
CA ASN A 44 -9.57 10.20 12.00
C ASN A 44 -10.76 11.04 11.48
N ALA A 45 -10.54 11.99 10.58
CA ALA A 45 -9.24 12.45 10.06
C ALA A 45 -8.60 13.58 10.90
N THR A 46 -9.41 14.25 11.73
CA THR A 46 -9.10 15.56 12.34
C THR A 46 -9.06 15.53 13.87
N GLY A 47 -9.04 14.35 14.48
CA GLY A 47 -9.01 14.16 15.94
C GLY A 47 -10.33 14.43 16.64
N ASN A 48 -11.33 15.01 15.97
CA ASN A 48 -12.56 15.48 16.61
C ASN A 48 -13.76 14.55 16.41
N TYR A 49 -14.78 14.74 17.26
CA TYR A 49 -16.11 14.15 17.13
C TYR A 49 -17.22 15.18 17.38
N GLU A 50 -18.42 14.91 16.86
CA GLU A 50 -19.60 15.73 17.13
C GLU A 50 -20.08 15.55 18.57
N LYS A 51 -20.57 16.64 19.20
CA LYS A 51 -21.05 16.65 20.60
C LYS A 51 -22.00 15.52 20.98
N LYS A 52 -22.80 15.01 20.04
CA LYS A 52 -23.73 13.87 20.27
C LYS A 52 -23.02 12.56 20.67
N HIS A 53 -21.73 12.43 20.37
CA HIS A 53 -20.91 11.27 20.72
C HIS A 53 -20.21 11.41 22.08
N LYS A 54 -20.18 12.62 22.66
CA LYS A 54 -19.51 12.93 23.92
C LYS A 54 -20.04 12.05 25.05
N GLY A 55 -19.14 11.36 25.74
CA GLY A 55 -19.44 10.49 26.87
C GLY A 55 -20.26 9.25 26.50
N ARG A 56 -20.40 8.92 25.20
CA ARG A 56 -21.14 7.74 24.73
C ARG A 56 -20.26 6.63 24.21
N ILE A 57 -19.10 6.93 23.64
CA ILE A 57 -18.24 5.91 23.03
C ILE A 57 -17.49 5.15 24.12
N ASP A 58 -17.67 3.83 24.18
CA ASP A 58 -16.90 2.96 25.08
C ASP A 58 -15.81 2.18 24.36
N THR A 59 -16.03 1.89 23.07
CA THR A 59 -15.17 1.01 22.28
C THR A 59 -14.78 1.68 20.96
N MET A 60 -13.50 1.58 20.62
CA MET A 60 -12.97 1.91 19.30
C MET A 60 -12.34 0.67 18.68
N LEU A 61 -12.79 0.32 17.48
CA LEU A 61 -12.10 -0.64 16.62
C LEU A 61 -11.23 0.13 15.63
N LEU A 62 -9.93 -0.12 15.66
CA LEU A 62 -9.00 0.37 14.64
C LEU A 62 -9.09 -0.58 13.45
N THR A 63 -9.32 -0.01 12.27
CA THR A 63 -9.59 -0.79 11.05
C THR A 63 -8.76 -0.28 9.89
N LYS A 64 -8.43 -1.14 8.93
CA LYS A 64 -7.85 -0.74 7.63
C LYS A 64 -8.68 -1.35 6.51
N SER A 65 -8.69 -0.73 5.34
CA SER A 65 -9.41 -1.27 4.17
C SER A 65 -8.76 -2.58 3.71
N HIS A 66 -9.56 -3.57 3.36
CA HIS A 66 -9.09 -4.80 2.71
C HIS A 66 -9.48 -4.80 1.25
N LYS A 67 -10.78 -4.58 0.98
CA LYS A 67 -11.35 -4.37 -0.35
C LYS A 67 -12.62 -3.53 -0.23
N GLN A 68 -13.33 -3.31 -1.33
CA GLN A 68 -14.59 -2.59 -1.30
C GLN A 68 -15.57 -3.19 -0.27
N ASN A 69 -16.08 -2.36 0.63
CA ASN A 69 -17.02 -2.70 1.71
C ASN A 69 -16.52 -3.73 2.74
N VAL A 70 -15.21 -4.02 2.78
CA VAL A 70 -14.61 -4.96 3.75
C VAL A 70 -13.39 -4.31 4.41
N VAL A 71 -13.36 -4.35 5.73
CA VAL A 71 -12.22 -3.88 6.55
C VAL A 71 -11.64 -5.01 7.37
N GLU A 72 -10.34 -4.93 7.61
CA GLU A 72 -9.63 -5.71 8.60
C GLU A 72 -9.59 -4.93 9.91
N VAL A 73 -9.94 -5.57 11.03
CA VAL A 73 -9.76 -5.02 12.37
C VAL A 73 -8.33 -5.29 12.81
N ILE A 74 -7.57 -4.22 13.07
CA ILE A 74 -6.16 -4.34 13.44
C ILE A 74 -5.94 -4.25 14.94
N SER A 75 -6.84 -3.60 15.69
CA SER A 75 -6.78 -3.48 17.16
C SER A 75 -8.12 -3.00 17.72
N MET A 76 -8.29 -3.15 19.03
CA MET A 76 -9.46 -2.71 19.77
C MET A 76 -9.04 -1.96 21.04
N ALA A 77 -9.73 -0.87 21.35
CA ALA A 77 -9.58 -0.15 22.60
C ALA A 77 -10.93 -0.03 23.33
N THR A 78 -10.94 -0.23 24.64
CA THR A 78 -12.17 -0.21 25.47
C THR A 78 -12.02 0.63 26.73
N GLY A 79 -13.16 1.04 27.30
CA GLY A 79 -13.21 1.93 28.46
C GLY A 79 -12.68 3.32 28.11
N LEU A 80 -13.16 3.90 27.01
CA LEU A 80 -12.68 5.18 26.50
C LEU A 80 -13.16 6.35 27.33
N GLU A 81 -12.24 7.27 27.63
CA GLU A 81 -12.50 8.57 28.25
C GLU A 81 -12.25 9.67 27.23
N ASP A 82 -13.20 10.60 27.12
CA ASP A 82 -13.10 11.78 26.26
C ASP A 82 -11.96 12.70 26.73
N VAL A 83 -11.12 13.14 25.79
CA VAL A 83 -10.09 14.16 26.06
C VAL A 83 -10.66 15.57 25.79
N PRO A 84 -10.42 16.56 26.68
CA PRO A 84 -10.86 17.95 26.47
C PRO A 84 -10.46 18.52 25.10
N GLY A 85 -11.33 19.30 24.48
CA GLY A 85 -11.13 19.88 23.15
C GLY A 85 -11.54 18.97 21.98
N ALA A 86 -11.63 17.65 22.16
CA ALA A 86 -11.92 16.72 21.06
C ALA A 86 -13.40 16.70 20.62
N ASP A 87 -14.33 17.14 21.47
CA ASP A 87 -15.78 17.22 21.18
C ASP A 87 -16.19 18.46 20.38
N GLN A 88 -15.21 19.26 19.93
CA GLN A 88 -15.46 20.47 19.17
C GLN A 88 -15.54 20.19 17.67
N SER A 89 -16.55 20.76 17.01
CA SER A 89 -16.72 20.63 15.56
C SER A 89 -15.69 21.49 14.84
N LEU A 90 -14.69 20.85 14.22
CA LEU A 90 -13.84 21.49 13.23
C LEU A 90 -14.58 21.45 11.89
N GLY A 91 -14.98 22.61 11.37
CA GLY A 91 -15.70 22.69 10.10
C GLY A 91 -14.93 22.04 8.94
N ARG A 92 -15.63 21.59 7.89
CA ARG A 92 -15.01 20.88 6.74
C ARG A 92 -13.87 21.64 6.04
N ASN A 93 -13.83 22.97 6.20
CA ASN A 93 -12.82 23.86 5.62
C ASN A 93 -11.83 24.40 6.66
N TYR A 94 -11.76 23.80 7.84
CA TYR A 94 -10.89 24.28 8.90
C TYR A 94 -9.43 23.95 8.55
N LYS A 95 -8.72 24.98 8.06
CA LYS A 95 -7.28 24.92 7.72
C LYS A 95 -6.40 25.63 8.75
N GLY A 96 -6.99 26.13 9.84
CA GLY A 96 -6.30 26.92 10.85
C GLY A 96 -6.03 26.14 12.12
N LEU A 97 -5.28 26.75 13.03
CA LEU A 97 -5.09 26.31 14.39
C LEU A 97 -6.18 26.94 15.26
N ASN A 98 -6.95 26.14 16.01
CA ASN A 98 -7.89 26.67 16.98
C ASN A 98 -7.13 26.80 18.29
N ASN A 99 -6.68 28.01 18.59
CA ASN A 99 -5.86 28.29 19.77
C ASN A 99 -6.54 27.84 21.08
N GLU A 100 -7.87 27.89 21.17
CA GLU A 100 -8.61 27.46 22.35
C GLU A 100 -8.57 25.93 22.48
N ILE A 101 -8.93 25.20 21.42
CA ILE A 101 -8.86 23.72 21.41
C ILE A 101 -7.44 23.24 21.68
N ARG A 102 -6.46 23.88 21.02
CA ARG A 102 -5.05 23.54 21.21
C ARG A 102 -4.62 23.75 22.65
N LYS A 103 -4.98 24.88 23.25
CA LYS A 103 -4.65 25.17 24.64
C LYS A 103 -5.25 24.11 25.58
N GLU A 104 -6.51 23.74 25.38
CA GLU A 104 -7.14 22.65 26.17
C GLU A 104 -6.38 21.33 26.03
N GLN A 105 -5.94 20.98 24.81
CA GLN A 105 -5.16 19.77 24.55
C GLN A 105 -3.77 19.84 25.19
N GLU A 106 -3.06 20.95 25.05
CA GLU A 106 -1.75 21.16 25.67
C GLU A 106 -1.82 21.11 27.20
N ASP A 107 -2.84 21.73 27.79
CA ASP A 107 -3.06 21.73 29.24
C ASP A 107 -3.34 20.30 29.73
N TYR A 108 -4.18 19.53 29.01
CA TYR A 108 -4.41 18.12 29.31
C TYR A 108 -3.13 17.27 29.19
N ILE A 109 -2.36 17.44 28.11
CA ILE A 109 -1.10 16.72 27.89
C ILE A 109 -0.11 16.99 29.03
N LYS A 110 -0.01 18.24 29.50
CA LYS A 110 0.84 18.62 30.63
C LYS A 110 0.34 18.00 31.95
N GLN A 111 -0.96 18.06 32.21
CA GLN A 111 -1.59 17.48 33.41
C GLN A 111 -1.38 15.96 33.50
N GLU A 112 -1.34 15.26 32.36
CA GLU A 112 -1.10 13.82 32.28
C GLU A 112 0.39 13.43 32.41
N GLY A 113 1.25 14.37 32.82
CA GLY A 113 2.68 14.14 33.04
C GLY A 113 3.51 14.25 31.78
N GLU A 114 3.10 15.10 30.84
CA GLU A 114 3.74 15.29 29.52
C GLU A 114 3.77 13.99 28.72
N ILE A 115 2.69 13.73 27.98
CA ILE A 115 2.53 12.50 27.18
C ILE A 115 3.69 12.36 26.19
N LYS A 116 4.48 11.30 26.36
CA LYS A 116 5.70 11.01 25.62
C LYS A 116 5.66 9.65 24.95
N TYR A 117 6.42 9.54 23.86
CA TYR A 117 6.69 8.29 23.17
C TYR A 117 8.19 8.18 22.92
N GLY A 118 8.82 7.16 23.52
CA GLY A 118 10.27 6.98 23.37
C GLY A 118 11.08 8.13 23.97
N GLY A 119 10.58 8.77 25.03
CA GLY A 119 11.17 9.92 25.71
C GLY A 119 10.77 11.29 25.15
N ILE A 120 10.19 11.33 23.95
CA ILE A 120 9.91 12.59 23.24
C ILE A 120 8.45 13.02 23.45
N PRO A 121 8.18 14.27 23.85
CA PRO A 121 6.82 14.80 24.01
C PRO A 121 6.02 14.72 22.72
N ILE A 122 4.73 14.34 22.82
CA ILE A 122 3.82 14.26 21.65
C ILE A 122 3.74 15.59 20.88
N LEU A 123 3.78 16.72 21.57
CA LEU A 123 3.76 18.06 20.96
C LEU A 123 5.02 18.36 20.14
N GLN A 124 6.14 17.74 20.49
CA GLN A 124 7.40 17.87 19.74
C GLN A 124 7.44 16.90 18.56
N ILE A 125 6.88 15.70 18.74
CA ILE A 125 6.72 14.73 17.66
C ILE A 125 5.89 15.33 16.52
N PHE A 126 4.74 15.95 16.82
CA PHE A 126 3.86 16.59 15.85
C PHE A 126 4.03 18.12 15.86
N ASN A 127 5.13 18.59 15.26
CA ASN A 127 5.52 20.01 15.25
C ASN A 127 4.79 20.85 14.19
N ASP A 128 5.16 22.12 14.04
CA ASP A 128 4.52 23.16 13.22
C ASP A 128 4.10 22.74 11.79
N ALA A 129 4.83 21.85 11.12
CA ALA A 129 4.50 21.41 9.76
C ALA A 129 3.29 20.46 9.68
N GLU A 130 2.96 19.79 10.79
CA GLU A 130 1.95 18.72 10.88
C GLU A 130 0.76 19.14 11.76
N GLN A 131 0.68 20.43 12.14
CA GLN A 131 -0.19 20.88 13.22
C GLN A 131 -1.68 20.70 12.95
N GLN A 132 -2.30 19.96 13.88
CA GLN A 132 -3.72 20.00 14.13
C GLN A 132 -3.99 20.61 15.51
N SER A 133 -5.23 21.04 15.73
CA SER A 133 -5.62 21.56 17.04
C SER A 133 -5.82 20.44 18.07
N ILE A 134 -5.97 19.19 17.61
CA ILE A 134 -6.27 18.03 18.43
C ILE A 134 -5.18 16.98 18.19
N PHE A 135 -4.51 16.57 19.25
CA PHE A 135 -3.48 15.52 19.23
C PHE A 135 -4.04 14.19 19.74
N ILE A 136 -5.01 14.26 20.66
CA ILE A 136 -5.60 13.09 21.31
C ILE A 136 -7.11 13.27 21.40
N THR A 137 -7.85 12.24 21.00
CA THR A 137 -9.31 12.18 21.08
C THR A 137 -9.78 11.46 22.35
N TYR A 138 -9.21 10.30 22.64
CA TYR A 138 -9.60 9.46 23.76
C TYR A 138 -8.40 8.96 24.54
N LYS A 139 -8.61 8.68 25.83
CA LYS A 139 -7.73 7.86 26.65
C LYS A 139 -8.40 6.52 26.88
N ALA A 140 -7.70 5.42 26.62
CA ALA A 140 -8.25 4.07 26.74
C ALA A 140 -7.82 3.40 28.05
N LYS A 141 -8.75 2.65 28.67
CA LYS A 141 -8.43 1.79 29.81
C LYS A 141 -7.71 0.52 29.39
N ASN A 142 -8.15 -0.09 28.29
CA ASN A 142 -7.55 -1.30 27.75
C ASN A 142 -7.33 -1.18 26.25
N PHE A 143 -6.29 -1.85 25.76
CA PHE A 143 -5.95 -1.95 24.35
C PHE A 143 -5.59 -3.39 24.02
N TYR A 144 -6.05 -3.86 22.87
CA TYR A 144 -5.95 -5.24 22.44
C TYR A 144 -5.56 -5.34 20.97
N LYS A 145 -4.80 -6.38 20.63
CA LYS A 145 -4.61 -6.83 19.25
C LYS A 145 -5.36 -8.14 19.04
N PRO A 146 -5.88 -8.39 17.82
CA PRO A 146 -6.48 -9.67 17.52
C PRO A 146 -5.38 -10.75 17.42
N ASN A 147 -5.64 -11.94 17.96
CA ASN A 147 -4.72 -13.08 17.85
C ASN A 147 -4.86 -13.85 16.51
N SER A 148 -5.92 -13.57 15.77
CA SER A 148 -6.23 -14.12 14.45
C SER A 148 -6.87 -13.04 13.60
N PRO A 149 -6.68 -13.00 12.27
CA PRO A 149 -7.22 -11.92 11.45
C PRO A 149 -8.75 -11.85 11.53
N VAL A 150 -9.27 -10.64 11.77
CA VAL A 150 -10.71 -10.37 11.87
C VAL A 150 -11.12 -9.37 10.78
N PHE A 151 -12.18 -9.70 10.05
CA PHE A 151 -12.72 -8.86 8.99
C PHE A 151 -14.19 -8.51 9.27
N ILE A 152 -14.56 -7.26 8.96
CA ILE A 152 -15.95 -6.80 9.00
C ILE A 152 -16.38 -6.47 7.57
N ALA A 153 -17.44 -7.12 7.09
CA ALA A 153 -18.06 -6.86 5.81
C ALA A 153 -19.38 -6.11 5.99
N PHE A 154 -19.51 -4.98 5.30
CA PHE A 154 -20.76 -4.19 5.18
C PHE A 154 -21.63 -4.65 4.00
N ASP A 155 -21.33 -5.83 3.47
CA ASP A 155 -22.04 -6.46 2.37
C ASP A 155 -22.31 -7.92 2.74
N SER A 156 -23.59 -8.28 2.82
CA SER A 156 -24.04 -9.63 3.17
C SER A 156 -23.58 -10.69 2.16
N LYS A 157 -23.25 -10.28 0.93
CA LYS A 157 -22.75 -11.15 -0.14
C LYS A 157 -21.28 -11.55 0.01
N CYS A 158 -20.50 -10.86 0.85
CA CYS A 158 -19.10 -11.22 1.08
C CYS A 158 -19.01 -12.65 1.64
N THR A 159 -18.07 -13.45 1.14
CA THR A 159 -17.88 -14.85 1.51
C THR A 159 -16.50 -15.09 2.11
N ASN A 160 -16.26 -16.27 2.70
CA ASN A 160 -14.94 -16.62 3.23
C ASN A 160 -13.87 -16.79 2.13
N LYS A 161 -14.26 -16.84 0.85
CA LYS A 161 -13.31 -16.84 -0.28
C LYS A 161 -12.69 -15.46 -0.52
N ASP A 162 -13.29 -14.42 0.07
CA ASP A 162 -12.91 -13.03 -0.14
C ASP A 162 -11.89 -12.50 0.89
N ILE A 163 -11.52 -13.33 1.85
CA ILE A 163 -10.61 -13.02 2.96
C ILE A 163 -9.55 -14.12 3.09
N PRO A 164 -8.42 -13.85 3.77
CA PRO A 164 -7.39 -14.86 4.02
C PRO A 164 -7.95 -16.11 4.71
N HIS A 165 -7.39 -17.28 4.36
CA HIS A 165 -7.80 -18.55 4.94
C HIS A 165 -7.60 -18.55 6.47
N GLY A 166 -8.59 -19.07 7.21
CA GLY A 166 -8.57 -19.14 8.67
C GLY A 166 -8.95 -17.83 9.38
N ALA A 167 -9.24 -16.75 8.65
CA ALA A 167 -9.68 -15.49 9.22
C ALA A 167 -11.17 -15.51 9.61
N LEU A 168 -11.52 -14.72 10.63
CA LEU A 168 -12.90 -14.52 11.07
C LEU A 168 -13.59 -13.46 10.19
N LEU A 169 -14.75 -13.79 9.64
CA LEU A 169 -15.62 -12.86 8.93
C LEU A 169 -16.86 -12.51 9.76
N VAL A 170 -17.01 -11.22 10.07
CA VAL A 170 -18.21 -10.64 10.68
C VAL A 170 -18.98 -9.88 9.61
N LYS A 171 -20.28 -10.18 9.47
CA LYS A 171 -21.13 -9.56 8.44
C LYS A 171 -22.15 -8.63 9.09
N LEU A 172 -22.25 -7.43 8.57
CA LEU A 172 -23.23 -6.42 8.96
C LEU A 172 -24.34 -6.35 7.91
N SER A 173 -25.56 -6.06 8.37
CA SER A 173 -26.79 -6.16 7.58
C SER A 173 -27.64 -4.89 7.57
N GLN A 174 -27.45 -4.02 8.57
CA GLN A 174 -28.20 -2.78 8.75
C GLN A 174 -27.39 -1.53 8.38
N LEU A 175 -26.06 -1.61 8.51
CA LEU A 175 -25.15 -0.51 8.26
C LEU A 175 -24.55 -0.58 6.85
N ASN A 176 -24.54 0.58 6.20
CA ASN A 176 -23.83 0.77 4.94
C ASN A 176 -22.39 1.22 5.18
N TRP A 177 -21.52 0.91 4.23
CA TRP A 177 -20.14 1.38 4.20
C TRP A 177 -20.06 2.91 4.15
N ALA A 178 -19.43 3.53 5.14
CA ALA A 178 -19.16 4.97 5.15
C ALA A 178 -18.08 5.32 4.10
N LYS A 179 -18.50 5.69 2.89
CA LYS A 179 -17.58 5.98 1.77
C LYS A 179 -16.62 7.13 2.08
N THR A 180 -17.15 8.27 2.54
CA THR A 180 -16.40 9.53 2.66
C THR A 180 -15.82 9.81 4.06
N SER A 181 -16.35 9.18 5.12
CA SER A 181 -15.94 9.44 6.50
C SER A 181 -14.97 8.37 7.00
N LEU A 182 -13.79 8.75 7.51
CA LEU A 182 -12.85 7.80 8.11
C LEU A 182 -13.33 7.21 9.45
N LYS A 183 -14.49 7.65 9.95
CA LYS A 183 -15.12 7.17 11.18
C LYS A 183 -16.56 6.74 10.94
N GLN A 184 -16.96 5.64 11.57
CA GLN A 184 -18.34 5.14 11.56
C GLN A 184 -18.77 4.77 12.98
N TYR A 185 -19.81 5.46 13.46
CA TYR A 185 -20.37 5.23 14.79
C TYR A 185 -21.52 4.23 14.72
N ILE A 186 -21.59 3.36 15.72
CA ILE A 186 -22.59 2.29 15.82
C ILE A 186 -23.21 2.39 17.20
N TYR A 187 -24.54 2.40 17.22
CA TYR A 187 -25.34 2.50 18.43
C TYR A 187 -26.50 1.51 18.40
N PRO A 188 -26.91 0.97 19.57
CA PRO A 188 -28.02 0.02 19.65
C PRO A 188 -29.32 0.62 19.12
N GLU A 189 -29.59 1.91 19.34
CA GLU A 189 -30.83 2.54 18.86
C GLU A 189 -30.88 2.74 17.34
N THR A 190 -29.72 2.70 16.65
CA THR A 190 -29.65 2.93 15.19
C THR A 190 -29.50 1.65 14.39
N ALA A 191 -28.85 0.63 14.95
CA ALA A 191 -28.51 -0.59 14.25
C ALA A 191 -28.33 -1.75 15.24
N ASP A 192 -29.38 -2.10 15.99
CA ASP A 192 -29.30 -3.07 17.10
C ASP A 192 -28.67 -4.41 16.70
N LYS A 193 -29.05 -5.02 15.57
CA LYS A 193 -28.50 -6.33 15.17
C LYS A 193 -27.01 -6.24 14.85
N ASP A 194 -26.61 -5.22 14.11
CA ASP A 194 -25.20 -4.99 13.76
C ASP A 194 -24.40 -4.60 15.00
N TYR A 195 -24.99 -3.82 15.91
CA TYR A 195 -24.40 -3.48 17.21
C TYR A 195 -24.16 -4.72 18.06
N GLN A 196 -25.17 -5.59 18.23
CA GLN A 196 -24.99 -6.86 18.96
C GLN A 196 -23.93 -7.73 18.31
N THR A 197 -23.92 -7.83 16.98
CA THR A 197 -22.91 -8.59 16.23
C THR A 197 -21.48 -8.09 16.51
N ILE A 198 -21.27 -6.77 16.54
CA ILE A 198 -19.97 -6.19 16.89
C ILE A 198 -19.67 -6.34 18.39
N MET A 199 -20.67 -6.25 19.27
CA MET A 199 -20.47 -6.48 20.70
C MET A 199 -20.08 -7.93 21.02
N ASP A 200 -20.65 -8.91 20.32
CA ASP A 200 -20.26 -10.32 20.42
C ASP A 200 -18.79 -10.50 20.01
N LEU A 201 -18.36 -9.82 18.95
CA LEU A 201 -16.97 -9.76 18.54
C LEU A 201 -16.08 -9.13 19.63
N VAL A 202 -16.45 -7.98 20.16
CA VAL A 202 -15.71 -7.24 21.20
C VAL A 202 -15.58 -8.04 22.49
N ASN A 203 -16.64 -8.73 22.90
CA ASN A 203 -16.70 -9.50 24.15
C ASN A 203 -16.07 -10.90 24.04
N ASN A 204 -15.71 -11.35 22.83
CA ASN A 204 -15.06 -12.64 22.65
C ASN A 204 -13.58 -12.58 23.08
N SER A 205 -13.35 -12.83 24.37
CA SER A 205 -12.00 -12.83 24.98
C SER A 205 -10.98 -13.74 24.29
N ASN A 206 -11.42 -14.80 23.60
CA ASN A 206 -10.52 -15.70 22.88
C ASN A 206 -9.95 -15.11 21.58
N LEU A 207 -10.45 -13.96 21.11
CA LEU A 207 -9.94 -13.29 19.90
C LEU A 207 -8.88 -12.23 20.23
N TRP A 208 -8.81 -11.78 21.49
CA TRP A 208 -8.11 -10.57 21.86
C TRP A 208 -6.95 -10.84 22.81
N GLU A 209 -5.77 -10.33 22.45
CA GLU A 209 -4.60 -10.31 23.31
C GLU A 209 -4.37 -8.88 23.80
N LYS A 210 -4.20 -8.71 25.12
CA LYS A 210 -3.90 -7.39 25.70
C LYS A 210 -2.54 -6.90 25.20
N ASN A 211 -2.51 -5.69 24.67
CA ASN A 211 -1.29 -5.12 24.12
C ASN A 211 -0.94 -3.78 24.79
N ASN A 212 0.29 -3.70 25.30
CA ASN A 212 0.88 -2.49 25.88
C ASN A 212 2.23 -2.19 25.24
N THR A 213 2.37 -2.46 23.94
CA THR A 213 3.60 -2.21 23.20
C THR A 213 3.92 -0.72 23.25
N LYS A 214 5.07 -0.37 23.81
CA LYS A 214 5.65 0.98 23.74
C LYS A 214 6.50 1.10 22.49
N VAL A 215 6.73 2.33 22.05
CA VAL A 215 7.64 2.58 20.93
C VAL A 215 9.04 2.15 21.31
N ASN A 216 9.66 1.35 20.45
CA ASN A 216 11.09 1.07 20.56
C ASN A 216 11.87 2.07 19.70
N GLY A 217 12.35 3.15 20.33
CA GLY A 217 13.19 4.16 19.66
C GLY A 217 14.48 3.60 19.06
N HIS A 218 14.93 2.41 19.47
CA HIS A 218 16.10 1.73 18.92
C HIS A 218 15.77 0.69 17.83
N ALA A 219 14.50 0.58 17.42
CA ALA A 219 14.12 -0.39 16.41
C ALA A 219 14.91 -0.19 15.10
N ASP A 220 15.28 -1.32 14.51
CA ASP A 220 15.98 -1.41 13.23
C ASP A 220 15.16 -0.88 12.04
N VAL A 221 13.86 -0.66 12.25
CA VAL A 221 12.92 -0.14 11.25
C VAL A 221 13.36 1.22 10.71
N ALA A 222 14.04 2.04 11.51
CA ALA A 222 14.55 3.35 11.10
C ALA A 222 16.04 3.34 10.68
N LYS A 223 16.57 2.20 10.17
CA LYS A 223 17.95 2.11 9.64
C LYS A 223 18.08 2.56 8.18
N ARG A 224 16.99 2.58 7.42
CA ARG A 224 17.01 3.02 6.02
C ARG A 224 17.47 4.47 5.94
N GLU A 225 18.37 4.82 5.04
CA GLU A 225 18.71 6.22 4.80
C GLU A 225 17.67 6.89 3.90
N ILE A 226 17.32 8.16 4.16
CA ILE A 226 16.42 8.90 3.28
C ILE A 226 17.18 9.20 2.00
N SER A 227 16.66 8.71 0.87
CA SER A 227 17.25 8.91 -0.44
C SER A 227 16.60 10.07 -1.20
N LEU A 228 17.18 10.45 -2.35
CA LEU A 228 16.53 11.39 -3.26
C LEU A 228 15.20 10.85 -3.82
N ILE A 229 15.04 9.52 -3.93
CA ILE A 229 13.77 8.91 -4.33
C ILE A 229 12.69 9.23 -3.27
N ASP A 230 13.07 9.23 -2.00
CA ASP A 230 12.17 9.58 -0.91
C ASP A 230 11.82 11.07 -0.88
N ILE A 231 12.82 11.93 -1.03
CA ILE A 231 12.67 13.38 -1.01
C ILE A 231 11.84 13.88 -2.20
N CYS A 232 12.04 13.30 -3.37
CA CYS A 232 11.32 13.67 -4.60
C CYS A 232 9.98 12.93 -4.76
N HIS A 233 9.60 12.08 -3.80
CA HIS A 233 8.35 11.30 -3.82
C HIS A 233 8.18 10.39 -5.06
N LEU A 234 9.29 9.82 -5.55
CA LEU A 234 9.32 9.02 -6.78
C LEU A 234 8.99 7.54 -6.55
N GLN A 235 8.69 7.14 -5.31
CA GLN A 235 8.53 5.72 -4.98
C GLN A 235 7.29 5.07 -5.63
N ASN A 236 6.37 5.85 -6.20
CA ASN A 236 5.19 5.32 -6.87
C ASN A 236 5.12 5.73 -8.35
N ASP A 237 6.20 6.30 -8.88
CA ASP A 237 6.26 6.77 -10.26
C ASP A 237 6.77 5.63 -11.17
N GLU A 238 5.86 5.11 -12.00
CA GLU A 238 6.12 4.01 -12.94
C GLU A 238 7.24 4.33 -13.93
N ASN A 239 7.33 5.57 -14.39
CA ASN A 239 8.36 5.99 -15.34
C ASN A 239 9.71 6.06 -14.64
N CYS A 240 9.77 6.68 -13.46
CA CYS A 240 11.01 6.75 -12.69
C CYS A 240 11.53 5.36 -12.31
N PHE A 241 10.64 4.43 -11.92
CA PHE A 241 11.04 3.04 -11.66
C PHE A 241 11.63 2.36 -12.89
N SER A 242 11.01 2.57 -14.05
CA SER A 242 11.50 2.00 -15.29
C SER A 242 12.82 2.64 -15.72
N ASP A 243 13.00 3.94 -15.52
CA ASP A 243 14.27 4.64 -15.78
C ASP A 243 15.40 4.11 -14.87
N MET A 244 15.11 3.89 -13.59
CA MET A 244 16.07 3.30 -12.64
C MET A 244 16.42 1.86 -13.04
N LEU A 245 15.43 1.03 -13.39
CA LEU A 245 15.66 -0.32 -13.90
C LEU A 245 16.58 -0.30 -15.12
N ALA A 246 16.28 0.54 -16.12
CA ALA A 246 17.12 0.65 -17.31
C ALA A 246 18.54 1.10 -16.97
N TYR A 247 18.67 2.13 -16.13
CA TYR A 247 19.97 2.66 -15.72
C TYR A 247 20.84 1.57 -15.09
N PHE A 248 20.32 0.83 -14.10
CA PHE A 248 21.08 -0.21 -13.42
C PHE A 248 21.30 -1.46 -14.29
N MET A 249 20.37 -1.79 -15.18
CA MET A 249 20.55 -2.88 -16.15
C MET A 249 21.63 -2.55 -17.19
N GLU A 250 21.79 -1.29 -17.58
CA GLU A 250 22.78 -0.89 -18.59
C GLU A 250 24.20 -0.84 -18.02
N GLN A 251 24.36 -0.59 -16.71
CA GLN A 251 25.67 -0.51 -16.06
C GLN A 251 26.46 -1.83 -16.20
N GLU A 252 27.65 -1.74 -16.78
CA GLU A 252 28.53 -2.91 -16.99
C GLU A 252 28.80 -3.70 -15.71
N ARG A 253 29.04 -2.99 -14.59
CA ARG A 253 29.29 -3.60 -13.27
C ARG A 253 28.13 -4.43 -12.72
N TYR A 254 26.90 -4.25 -13.21
CA TYR A 254 25.72 -4.98 -12.75
C TYR A 254 25.20 -5.99 -13.78
N ARG A 255 25.86 -6.14 -14.94
CA ARG A 255 25.38 -7.07 -15.97
C ARG A 255 25.27 -8.51 -15.48
N GLY A 256 26.28 -9.00 -14.76
CA GLY A 256 26.25 -10.35 -14.19
C GLY A 256 25.08 -10.57 -13.22
N LEU A 257 24.75 -9.54 -12.42
CA LEU A 257 23.59 -9.58 -11.52
C LEU A 257 22.28 -9.74 -12.28
N TRP A 258 22.09 -8.97 -13.35
CA TRP A 258 20.86 -9.00 -14.15
C TRP A 258 20.77 -10.23 -15.06
N GLU A 259 21.90 -10.69 -15.61
CA GLU A 259 21.98 -11.97 -16.33
C GLU A 259 21.53 -13.13 -15.42
N GLU A 260 22.03 -13.15 -14.17
CA GLU A 260 21.62 -14.16 -13.20
C GLU A 260 20.15 -14.02 -12.80
N PHE A 261 19.62 -12.79 -12.68
CA PHE A 261 18.20 -12.55 -12.46
C PHE A 261 17.35 -13.15 -13.59
N PHE A 262 17.68 -12.85 -14.84
CA PHE A 262 16.94 -13.35 -16.00
C PHE A 262 17.03 -14.88 -16.17
N GLU A 263 18.14 -15.49 -15.76
CA GLU A 263 18.28 -16.95 -15.79
C GLU A 263 17.52 -17.62 -14.63
N LYS A 264 17.60 -17.08 -13.41
CA LYS A 264 17.24 -17.79 -12.17
C LYS A 264 16.03 -17.23 -11.40
N ALA A 265 15.52 -16.05 -11.74
CA ALA A 265 14.33 -15.53 -11.06
C ALA A 265 13.11 -16.42 -11.36
N LYS A 266 12.21 -16.53 -10.38
CA LYS A 266 10.94 -17.23 -10.53
C LYS A 266 9.87 -16.24 -10.97
N CYS A 267 8.95 -16.68 -11.83
CA CYS A 267 7.76 -15.91 -12.17
C CYS A 267 6.60 -16.23 -11.23
N TYR A 268 5.79 -15.22 -10.96
CA TYR A 268 4.69 -15.26 -10.01
C TYR A 268 3.61 -16.27 -10.39
N SER A 269 3.26 -16.34 -11.67
CA SER A 269 2.08 -17.08 -12.15
C SER A 269 2.13 -18.58 -11.90
N ASN A 270 3.32 -19.20 -11.95
CA ASN A 270 3.48 -20.64 -11.78
C ASN A 270 4.75 -21.06 -11.02
N GLY A 271 5.56 -20.11 -10.53
CA GLY A 271 6.79 -20.38 -9.79
C GLY A 271 7.95 -20.94 -10.63
N CYS A 272 7.79 -21.06 -11.95
CA CYS A 272 8.83 -21.53 -12.86
C CYS A 272 9.95 -20.48 -12.99
N LEU A 273 11.15 -20.94 -13.34
CA LEU A 273 12.26 -20.05 -13.66
C LEU A 273 11.95 -19.26 -14.95
N LEU A 274 12.44 -18.02 -15.02
CA LEU A 274 12.45 -17.25 -16.25
C LEU A 274 13.27 -17.98 -17.32
N GLY A 275 14.46 -18.46 -16.97
CA GLY A 275 15.32 -19.28 -17.83
C GLY A 275 15.91 -18.54 -19.01
N ILE A 276 15.95 -17.20 -18.96
CA ILE A 276 16.42 -16.35 -20.06
C ILE A 276 17.94 -16.21 -19.94
N LYS A 277 18.67 -16.87 -20.83
CA LYS A 277 20.13 -16.80 -20.88
C LYS A 277 20.57 -15.69 -21.83
N LEU A 278 20.76 -14.49 -21.28
CA LEU A 278 21.36 -13.40 -22.02
C LEU A 278 22.83 -13.73 -22.33
N LYS A 279 23.29 -13.43 -23.55
CA LYS A 279 24.68 -13.68 -23.98
C LYS A 279 25.38 -12.38 -24.40
N GLY A 280 26.61 -12.21 -23.91
CA GLY A 280 27.48 -11.09 -24.27
C GLY A 280 26.95 -9.76 -23.72
N SER A 281 27.41 -8.64 -24.28
CA SER A 281 26.84 -7.33 -23.93
C SER A 281 25.40 -7.21 -24.44
N TYR A 282 24.47 -6.81 -23.59
CA TYR A 282 23.11 -6.41 -24.00
C TYR A 282 22.93 -4.89 -23.94
N SER A 283 21.90 -4.43 -24.66
CA SER A 283 21.44 -3.05 -24.68
C SER A 283 20.07 -2.96 -24.03
N VAL A 284 19.78 -1.84 -23.38
CA VAL A 284 18.48 -1.53 -22.78
C VAL A 284 17.97 -0.24 -23.39
N THR A 285 16.76 -0.26 -23.96
CA THR A 285 16.11 0.91 -24.54
C THR A 285 14.83 1.22 -23.79
N ARG A 286 14.71 2.44 -23.27
CA ARG A 286 13.50 2.97 -22.64
C ARG A 286 12.50 3.45 -23.69
N GLU A 287 11.21 3.37 -23.35
CA GLU A 287 10.09 3.93 -24.12
C GLU A 287 10.15 3.58 -25.63
N LYS A 288 10.50 2.32 -25.94
CA LYS A 288 10.67 1.89 -27.34
C LYS A 288 9.31 1.97 -28.06
N ASP A 289 9.23 2.81 -29.08
CA ASP A 289 8.02 2.95 -29.91
C ASP A 289 7.70 1.62 -30.61
N ALA A 290 6.56 1.04 -30.25
CA ALA A 290 6.05 -0.22 -30.79
C ALA A 290 5.27 0.01 -32.09
N LYS A 291 5.81 0.86 -32.97
CA LYS A 291 5.20 1.20 -34.24
C LYS A 291 5.72 0.30 -35.35
N ILE A 292 4.79 -0.32 -36.07
CA ILE A 292 5.04 -1.13 -37.25
C ILE A 292 4.91 -0.24 -38.50
N ASP A 293 5.98 -0.14 -39.28
CA ASP A 293 6.00 0.64 -40.52
C ASP A 293 5.09 0.01 -41.60
N GLY A 294 4.37 0.84 -42.34
CA GLY A 294 3.57 0.41 -43.50
C GLY A 294 2.27 -0.33 -43.15
N VAL A 295 1.88 -0.40 -41.87
CA VAL A 295 0.63 -1.04 -41.43
C VAL A 295 -0.42 0.00 -41.05
N ASP A 296 -1.61 -0.12 -41.66
CA ASP A 296 -2.79 0.69 -41.33
C ASP A 296 -3.26 0.36 -39.90
N SER A 297 -3.19 1.35 -39.01
CA SER A 297 -3.62 1.25 -37.61
C SER A 297 -5.10 0.88 -37.46
N LYS A 298 -5.92 1.04 -38.51
CA LYS A 298 -7.33 0.61 -38.53
C LYS A 298 -7.49 -0.90 -38.76
N LYS A 299 -6.46 -1.59 -39.26
CA LYS A 299 -6.48 -3.03 -39.60
C LYS A 299 -5.67 -3.87 -38.60
N CYS A 300 -4.60 -3.32 -38.05
CA CYS A 300 -3.86 -3.92 -36.94
C CYS A 300 -3.60 -2.83 -35.89
N PRO A 301 -4.03 -3.02 -34.64
CA PRO A 301 -3.71 -2.09 -33.56
C PRO A 301 -2.18 -1.93 -33.46
N ASN A 302 -1.72 -0.70 -33.60
CA ASN A 302 -0.32 -0.34 -33.83
C ASN A 302 0.05 0.83 -32.91
N GLY A 303 1.27 0.80 -32.34
CA GLY A 303 1.79 1.85 -31.46
C GLY A 303 1.75 1.52 -29.96
N GLY A 304 2.24 2.47 -29.16
CA GLY A 304 2.54 2.29 -27.74
C GLY A 304 4.03 2.40 -27.48
N ARG A 305 4.43 2.44 -26.20
CA ARG A 305 5.83 2.58 -25.79
C ARG A 305 6.17 1.47 -24.83
N ILE A 306 6.99 0.53 -25.28
CA ILE A 306 7.51 -0.53 -24.42
C ILE A 306 8.40 0.11 -23.35
N ASP A 307 8.12 -0.19 -22.08
CA ASP A 307 8.89 0.40 -20.98
C ASP A 307 10.36 0.02 -21.05
N LEU A 308 10.69 -1.27 -21.09
CA LEU A 308 12.06 -1.74 -21.25
C LEU A 308 12.14 -2.71 -22.42
N PHE A 309 12.94 -2.34 -23.42
CA PHE A 309 13.28 -3.20 -24.53
C PHE A 309 14.75 -3.58 -24.44
N ILE A 310 15.02 -4.83 -24.07
CA ILE A 310 16.37 -5.35 -23.88
C ILE A 310 16.72 -6.26 -25.06
N ARG A 311 17.92 -6.08 -25.60
CA ARG A 311 18.43 -6.91 -26.70
C ARG A 311 19.87 -7.30 -26.44
N ASP A 312 20.13 -8.59 -26.42
CA ASP A 312 21.49 -9.12 -26.32
C ASP A 312 22.10 -9.38 -27.71
N GLN A 313 23.40 -9.68 -27.73
CA GLN A 313 24.07 -10.19 -28.92
C GLN A 313 23.68 -11.64 -29.22
N GLY A 314 23.20 -12.36 -28.20
CA GLY A 314 22.79 -13.76 -28.19
C GLY A 314 21.47 -14.11 -28.87
N LYS A 315 20.80 -13.14 -29.49
CA LYS A 315 19.50 -13.25 -30.19
C LYS A 315 18.26 -13.32 -29.27
N ASN A 316 18.35 -12.91 -28.02
CA ASN A 316 17.20 -12.68 -27.17
C ASN A 316 16.66 -11.25 -27.32
N ILE A 317 15.33 -11.12 -27.30
CA ILE A 317 14.64 -9.86 -27.07
C ILE A 317 13.83 -10.02 -25.79
N VAL A 318 14.03 -9.16 -24.79
CA VAL A 318 13.19 -9.13 -23.59
C VAL A 318 12.39 -7.84 -23.59
N VAL A 319 11.07 -7.98 -23.56
CA VAL A 319 10.11 -6.88 -23.43
C VAL A 319 9.59 -6.89 -22.01
N ILE A 320 9.73 -5.76 -21.32
CA ILE A 320 9.17 -5.57 -19.98
C ILE A 320 8.19 -4.40 -20.03
N GLU A 321 6.98 -4.63 -19.57
CA GLU A 321 6.01 -3.59 -19.19
C GLU A 321 6.00 -3.47 -17.67
N ASN A 322 6.18 -2.26 -17.14
CA ASN A 322 6.22 -2.00 -15.71
C ASN A 322 4.91 -1.35 -15.23
N LYS A 323 4.23 -2.00 -14.29
CA LYS A 323 2.99 -1.51 -13.67
C LYS A 323 3.18 -1.36 -12.17
N ILE A 324 2.76 -0.23 -11.61
CA ILE A 324 2.73 0.04 -10.15
C ILE A 324 1.32 0.43 -9.71
N LYS A 325 0.70 1.38 -10.42
CA LYS A 325 -0.63 1.91 -10.14
C LYS A 325 -1.60 1.69 -11.29
N SER A 326 -1.13 1.70 -12.53
CA SER A 326 -1.97 1.58 -13.71
C SER A 326 -2.26 0.12 -14.05
N ASP A 327 -3.46 -0.13 -14.58
CA ASP A 327 -3.81 -1.38 -15.24
C ASP A 327 -3.23 -1.40 -16.68
N ILE A 328 -3.39 -2.54 -17.37
CA ILE A 328 -2.97 -2.67 -18.76
C ILE A 328 -3.87 -1.80 -19.66
N ASN A 329 -3.25 -0.86 -20.36
CA ASN A 329 -4.00 0.14 -21.12
C ASN A 329 -4.60 -0.44 -22.42
N SER A 330 -5.84 -0.01 -22.71
CA SER A 330 -6.48 -0.12 -24.03
C SER A 330 -6.66 1.28 -24.62
N ILE A 331 -6.55 1.43 -25.94
CA ILE A 331 -6.78 2.69 -26.66
C ILE A 331 -8.13 2.60 -27.37
N SER A 332 -8.87 3.71 -27.44
CA SER A 332 -10.22 3.78 -28.05
C SER A 332 -10.31 3.31 -29.51
N THR A 333 -9.18 3.19 -30.22
CA THR A 333 -9.09 2.70 -31.61
C THR A 333 -8.93 1.19 -31.72
N ASP A 334 -8.78 0.47 -30.60
CA ASP A 334 -8.62 -0.99 -30.56
C ASP A 334 -9.97 -1.67 -30.91
N LYS A 335 -10.25 -1.82 -32.20
CA LYS A 335 -11.28 -2.77 -32.64
C LYS A 335 -10.77 -4.16 -32.26
N ASN A 336 -11.54 -4.89 -31.43
CA ASN A 336 -11.26 -6.26 -30.92
C ASN A 336 -10.54 -6.33 -29.55
N HIS A 337 -10.68 -5.33 -28.66
CA HIS A 337 -10.11 -5.38 -27.30
C HIS A 337 -8.59 -5.64 -27.25
N SER A 338 -7.84 -5.36 -28.32
CA SER A 338 -6.40 -5.57 -28.37
C SER A 338 -5.72 -4.64 -27.38
N ASN A 339 -5.18 -5.19 -26.29
CA ASN A 339 -4.54 -4.38 -25.28
C ASN A 339 -3.09 -4.00 -25.66
N GLN A 340 -2.45 -3.19 -24.82
CA GLN A 340 -1.05 -2.77 -24.95
C GLN A 340 -0.07 -3.94 -25.17
N LEU A 341 -0.29 -5.07 -24.48
CA LEU A 341 0.58 -6.25 -24.54
C LEU A 341 0.57 -6.89 -25.93
N ARG A 342 -0.61 -6.97 -26.55
CA ARG A 342 -0.79 -7.50 -27.91
C ARG A 342 -0.04 -6.66 -28.95
N ARG A 343 -0.06 -5.33 -28.80
CA ARG A 343 0.66 -4.43 -29.72
C ARG A 343 2.17 -4.68 -29.67
N TYR A 344 2.72 -4.87 -28.48
CA TYR A 344 4.14 -5.18 -28.33
C TYR A 344 4.50 -6.55 -28.87
N TYR A 345 3.66 -7.56 -28.62
CA TYR A 345 3.83 -8.89 -29.20
C TYR A 345 3.86 -8.82 -30.74
N ASN A 346 2.93 -8.09 -31.35
CA ASN A 346 2.87 -7.90 -32.80
C ASN A 346 4.11 -7.15 -33.32
N TYR A 347 4.52 -6.09 -32.62
CA TYR A 347 5.71 -5.30 -32.97
C TYR A 347 6.98 -6.16 -32.96
N VAL A 348 7.22 -6.94 -31.89
CA VAL A 348 8.38 -7.81 -31.79
C VAL A 348 8.37 -8.89 -32.87
N ASN A 349 7.23 -9.51 -33.14
CA ASN A 349 7.14 -10.50 -34.21
C ASN A 349 7.40 -9.91 -35.60
N TRP A 350 6.93 -8.68 -35.85
CA TRP A 350 7.27 -7.95 -37.07
C TRP A 350 8.77 -7.66 -37.15
N LEU A 351 9.37 -7.20 -36.05
CA LEU A 351 10.79 -6.89 -35.97
C LEU A 351 11.63 -8.14 -36.27
N ILE A 352 11.28 -9.28 -35.66
CA ILE A 352 11.91 -10.58 -35.92
C ILE A 352 11.81 -10.96 -37.39
N LYS A 353 10.64 -10.79 -38.03
CA LYS A 353 10.47 -11.08 -39.46
C LYS A 353 11.28 -10.15 -40.37
N LYS A 354 11.39 -8.86 -39.99
CA LYS A 354 12.12 -7.84 -40.76
C LYS A 354 13.63 -8.02 -40.68
N GLU A 355 14.14 -8.36 -39.50
CA GLU A 355 15.58 -8.48 -39.25
C GLU A 355 16.10 -9.92 -39.40
N GLY A 356 15.21 -10.91 -39.28
CA GLY A 356 15.53 -12.33 -39.14
C GLY A 356 15.93 -13.02 -40.43
N ASN A 357 16.90 -12.50 -41.19
CA ASN A 357 17.56 -13.13 -42.34
C ASN A 357 18.20 -14.50 -41.98
N GLY A 358 17.41 -15.51 -41.59
CA GLY A 358 17.84 -16.85 -41.17
C GLY A 358 18.32 -17.00 -39.72
N ASN A 359 18.19 -15.98 -38.86
CA ASN A 359 18.62 -16.05 -37.46
C ASN A 359 17.44 -16.22 -36.49
N GLU A 360 17.51 -17.25 -35.64
CA GLU A 360 16.52 -17.52 -34.59
C GLU A 360 16.63 -16.47 -33.47
N ILE A 361 15.74 -15.48 -33.49
CA ILE A 361 15.55 -14.51 -32.40
C ILE A 361 14.49 -15.06 -31.46
N THR A 362 14.78 -15.10 -30.16
CA THR A 362 13.87 -15.58 -29.12
C THR A 362 13.28 -14.41 -28.34
N PRO A 363 11.97 -14.12 -28.48
CA PRO A 363 11.32 -13.07 -27.72
C PRO A 363 10.84 -13.58 -26.35
N HIS A 364 10.97 -12.74 -25.33
CA HIS A 364 10.50 -12.97 -23.97
C HIS A 364 9.68 -11.76 -23.53
N PHE A 365 8.51 -12.01 -22.93
CA PHE A 365 7.56 -10.97 -22.56
C PHE A 365 7.28 -11.03 -21.06
N LEU A 366 7.56 -9.93 -20.36
CA LEU A 366 7.49 -9.83 -18.91
C LEU A 366 6.61 -8.66 -18.50
N ILE A 367 5.88 -8.84 -17.39
CA ILE A 367 5.19 -7.75 -16.69
C ILE A 367 5.81 -7.65 -15.30
N MET A 368 6.28 -6.46 -14.93
CA MET A 368 6.70 -6.17 -13.56
C MET A 368 5.58 -5.49 -12.81
N ALA A 369 5.22 -6.01 -11.63
CA ALA A 369 4.07 -5.51 -10.86
C ALA A 369 4.27 -5.58 -9.33
N PRO A 370 3.62 -4.72 -8.53
CA PRO A 370 3.61 -4.85 -7.07
C PRO A 370 2.72 -6.02 -6.65
N ASN A 371 2.96 -6.56 -5.45
CA ASN A 371 2.15 -7.66 -4.91
C ASN A 371 0.69 -7.27 -4.64
N TYR A 372 0.41 -5.98 -4.51
CA TYR A 372 -0.92 -5.45 -4.23
C TYR A 372 -1.70 -4.99 -5.47
N ASN A 373 -1.07 -4.97 -6.65
CA ASN A 373 -1.68 -4.54 -7.90
C ASN A 373 -1.13 -5.39 -9.06
N ILE A 374 -1.41 -6.70 -8.99
CA ILE A 374 -1.05 -7.64 -10.05
C ILE A 374 -2.09 -7.50 -11.15
N PRO A 375 -1.70 -7.10 -12.37
CA PRO A 375 -2.65 -6.88 -13.45
C PRO A 375 -3.27 -8.20 -13.90
N ASP A 376 -4.57 -8.18 -14.18
CA ASP A 376 -5.25 -9.28 -14.84
C ASP A 376 -5.00 -9.20 -16.35
N VAL A 377 -4.48 -10.28 -16.94
CA VAL A 377 -4.26 -10.36 -18.39
C VAL A 377 -5.47 -11.05 -18.99
N GLU A 378 -6.50 -10.25 -19.27
CA GLU A 378 -7.80 -10.72 -19.75
C GLU A 378 -7.72 -11.52 -21.07
N GLU A 379 -8.68 -12.43 -21.25
CA GLU A 379 -8.88 -13.16 -22.50
C GLU A 379 -9.26 -12.20 -23.64
N GLU A 380 -8.48 -12.18 -24.70
CA GLU A 380 -8.77 -11.35 -25.86
C GLU A 380 -9.64 -12.11 -26.87
N ARG A 381 -10.68 -11.44 -27.37
CA ARG A 381 -11.66 -12.00 -28.33
C ARG A 381 -11.85 -11.11 -29.54
N ASP A 382 -12.11 -11.72 -30.68
CA ASP A 382 -12.41 -11.02 -31.92
C ASP A 382 -13.86 -10.49 -31.96
N LYS A 383 -14.27 -9.86 -33.08
CA LYS A 383 -15.64 -9.32 -33.22
C LYS A 383 -16.73 -10.38 -33.20
N ASN A 384 -16.38 -11.63 -33.48
CA ASN A 384 -17.27 -12.78 -33.49
C ASN A 384 -17.26 -13.52 -32.15
N GLN A 385 -16.61 -12.96 -31.11
CA GLN A 385 -16.43 -13.56 -29.78
C GLN A 385 -15.51 -14.80 -29.75
N GLU A 386 -14.75 -15.03 -30.82
CA GLU A 386 -13.77 -16.10 -30.88
C GLU A 386 -12.48 -15.68 -30.16
N LEU A 387 -11.86 -16.61 -29.43
CA LEU A 387 -10.61 -16.35 -28.71
C LEU A 387 -9.47 -16.05 -29.69
N LEU A 388 -8.76 -14.95 -29.47
CA LEU A 388 -7.56 -14.64 -30.24
C LEU A 388 -6.43 -15.60 -29.86
N VAL A 389 -5.69 -16.11 -30.85
CA VAL A 389 -4.57 -17.04 -30.61
C VAL A 389 -3.28 -16.42 -31.14
N PRO A 390 -2.17 -16.41 -30.36
CA PRO A 390 -2.07 -16.91 -28.97
C PRO A 390 -2.73 -15.96 -27.97
N GLN A 391 -3.10 -16.41 -26.77
CA GLN A 391 -3.56 -15.51 -25.69
C GLN A 391 -2.38 -14.80 -25.02
N MET A 392 -2.55 -13.54 -24.59
CA MET A 392 -1.45 -12.80 -23.95
C MET A 392 -1.12 -13.32 -22.55
N SER A 393 -2.09 -13.91 -21.86
CA SER A 393 -1.89 -14.60 -20.58
C SER A 393 -0.94 -15.80 -20.69
N ASP A 394 -0.88 -16.46 -21.85
CA ASP A 394 0.05 -17.57 -22.11
C ASP A 394 1.46 -17.08 -22.48
N ILE A 395 1.57 -15.85 -22.98
CA ILE A 395 2.80 -15.29 -23.53
C ILE A 395 3.58 -14.47 -22.49
N TYR A 396 2.88 -13.65 -21.71
CA TYR A 396 3.50 -12.78 -20.71
C TYR A 396 3.70 -13.49 -19.38
N LYS A 397 4.92 -13.44 -18.85
CA LYS A 397 5.21 -13.87 -17.48
C LYS A 397 5.17 -12.67 -16.54
N ILE A 398 4.47 -12.81 -15.41
CA ILE A 398 4.46 -11.78 -14.38
C ILE A 398 5.61 -12.03 -13.41
N ILE A 399 6.36 -10.97 -13.09
CA ILE A 399 7.34 -10.92 -12.02
C ILE A 399 6.92 -9.83 -11.06
N THR A 400 6.73 -10.19 -9.80
CA THR A 400 6.41 -9.23 -8.77
C THR A 400 7.67 -8.50 -8.29
N TYR A 401 7.49 -7.27 -7.80
CA TYR A 401 8.56 -6.56 -7.11
C TYR A 401 9.07 -7.32 -5.88
N LYS A 402 8.24 -8.16 -5.25
CA LYS A 402 8.73 -9.07 -4.20
C LYS A 402 9.75 -10.08 -4.74
N GLU A 403 9.51 -10.70 -5.90
CA GLU A 403 10.45 -11.66 -6.47
C GLU A 403 11.78 -11.00 -6.85
N LEU A 404 11.72 -9.80 -7.43
CA LEU A 404 12.93 -9.02 -7.71
C LEU A 404 13.66 -8.59 -6.43
N TYR A 405 12.92 -8.08 -5.44
CA TYR A 405 13.49 -7.65 -4.16
C TYR A 405 14.13 -8.82 -3.40
N ASP A 406 13.44 -9.97 -3.34
CA ASP A 406 13.96 -11.19 -2.71
C ASP A 406 15.24 -11.65 -3.42
N PHE A 407 15.26 -11.67 -4.76
CA PHE A 407 16.47 -12.00 -5.52
C PHE A 407 17.63 -11.04 -5.18
N LEU A 408 17.41 -9.73 -5.28
CA LEU A 408 18.42 -8.71 -4.99
C LEU A 408 18.92 -8.79 -3.54
N SER A 409 18.06 -9.17 -2.58
CA SER A 409 18.46 -9.35 -1.19
C SER A 409 19.55 -10.40 -1.01
N THR A 410 19.55 -11.47 -1.84
CA THR A 410 20.59 -12.50 -1.83
C THR A 410 21.91 -12.02 -2.42
N LYS A 411 21.88 -10.91 -3.17
CA LYS A 411 22.99 -10.33 -3.91
C LYS A 411 23.42 -8.96 -3.38
N LYS A 412 22.99 -8.60 -2.17
CA LYS A 412 23.22 -7.27 -1.57
C LYS A 412 24.68 -6.79 -1.65
N LYS A 413 25.65 -7.69 -1.44
CA LYS A 413 27.09 -7.39 -1.54
C LYS A 413 27.54 -6.86 -2.91
N GLU A 414 26.79 -7.16 -3.97
CA GLU A 414 27.10 -6.72 -5.33
C GLU A 414 26.80 -5.23 -5.54
N PHE A 415 25.92 -4.62 -4.73
CA PHE A 415 25.49 -3.23 -4.89
C PHE A 415 25.46 -2.38 -3.61
N GLU A 416 25.76 -2.95 -2.44
CA GLU A 416 25.65 -2.24 -1.15
C GLU A 416 26.52 -0.98 -1.01
N ASN A 417 27.58 -0.88 -1.82
CA ASN A 417 28.46 0.29 -1.87
C ASN A 417 27.99 1.37 -2.86
N ASP A 418 26.90 1.15 -3.60
CA ASP A 418 26.29 2.12 -4.50
C ASP A 418 25.01 2.67 -3.87
N ALA A 419 25.12 3.88 -3.31
CA ALA A 419 24.01 4.55 -2.64
C ALA A 419 22.77 4.70 -3.54
N ASN A 420 22.93 4.86 -4.86
CA ASN A 420 21.79 4.99 -5.78
C ASN A 420 21.07 3.65 -5.98
N PHE A 421 21.82 2.54 -6.08
CA PHE A 421 21.21 1.22 -6.20
C PHE A 421 20.58 0.80 -4.87
N VAL A 422 21.25 1.07 -3.74
CA VAL A 422 20.65 0.86 -2.41
C VAL A 422 19.35 1.65 -2.28
N ALA A 423 19.32 2.92 -2.69
CA ALA A 423 18.10 3.72 -2.68
C ALA A 423 16.98 3.10 -3.53
N PHE A 424 17.28 2.64 -4.74
CA PHE A 424 16.31 1.97 -5.62
C PHE A 424 15.79 0.66 -5.02
N TYR A 425 16.68 -0.17 -4.49
CA TYR A 425 16.34 -1.42 -3.79
C TYR A 425 15.41 -1.16 -2.61
N GLU A 426 15.72 -0.17 -1.79
CA GLU A 426 14.90 0.19 -0.63
C GLU A 426 13.56 0.82 -1.02
N ALA A 427 13.52 1.60 -2.11
CA ALA A 427 12.26 2.12 -2.66
C ALA A 427 11.34 0.99 -3.14
N MET A 428 11.90 -0.06 -3.73
CA MET A 428 11.17 -1.24 -4.19
C MET A 428 10.48 -2.01 -3.06
N ARG A 429 11.03 -1.97 -1.83
CA ARG A 429 10.49 -2.65 -0.65
C ARG A 429 9.00 -2.39 -0.44
N ARG A 430 8.51 -1.17 -0.71
CA ARG A 430 7.09 -0.84 -0.53
C ARG A 430 6.16 -1.64 -1.45
N HIS A 431 6.65 -2.08 -2.60
CA HIS A 431 5.89 -2.82 -3.61
C HIS A 431 5.83 -4.32 -3.33
N THR A 432 6.58 -4.81 -2.32
CA THR A 432 6.59 -6.22 -1.93
C THR A 432 5.45 -6.57 -0.96
N TYR A 433 4.76 -5.56 -0.43
CA TYR A 433 3.69 -5.76 0.55
C TYR A 433 2.40 -6.26 -0.10
N PRO A 434 1.61 -7.09 0.61
CA PRO A 434 0.42 -7.74 0.04
C PRO A 434 -0.72 -6.77 -0.26
N ASN A 435 -0.76 -5.60 0.38
CA ASN A 435 -1.74 -4.55 0.12
C ASN A 435 -1.15 -3.17 0.44
N VAL A 436 -1.78 -2.13 -0.11
CA VAL A 436 -1.36 -0.72 0.09
C VAL A 436 -1.32 -0.34 1.57
N ASN A 437 -2.32 -0.76 2.34
CA ASN A 437 -2.41 -0.41 3.76
C ASN A 437 -1.32 -1.06 4.61
N ALA A 438 -0.85 -2.24 4.21
CA ALA A 438 0.25 -2.91 4.88
C ALA A 438 1.54 -2.09 4.76
N TYR A 439 1.92 -1.61 3.58
CA TYR A 439 3.12 -0.77 3.49
C TYR A 439 2.91 0.60 4.15
N LEU A 440 1.71 1.20 4.06
CA LEU A 440 1.44 2.50 4.70
C LEU A 440 1.69 2.43 6.20
N TYR A 441 1.24 1.36 6.86
CA TYR A 441 1.56 1.11 8.27
C TYR A 441 3.06 1.17 8.55
N TYR A 442 3.88 0.43 7.78
CA TYR A 442 5.33 0.42 7.97
C TYR A 442 5.97 1.76 7.68
N GLU A 443 5.51 2.51 6.68
CA GLU A 443 6.02 3.87 6.40
C GLU A 443 5.72 4.83 7.56
N MET A 444 4.52 4.78 8.13
CA MET A 444 4.19 5.61 9.30
C MET A 444 5.00 5.21 10.53
N GLU A 445 5.15 3.92 10.77
CA GLU A 445 5.96 3.40 11.87
C GLU A 445 7.43 3.84 11.71
N GLU A 446 8.01 3.72 10.51
CA GLU A 446 9.36 4.17 10.21
C GLU A 446 9.53 5.69 10.43
N LYS A 447 8.61 6.51 9.91
CA LYS A 447 8.61 7.97 10.11
C LYS A 447 8.49 8.34 11.59
N PHE A 448 7.63 7.64 12.33
CA PHE A 448 7.41 7.89 13.76
C PHE A 448 8.67 7.59 14.58
N ILE A 449 9.28 6.42 14.37
CA ILE A 449 10.50 6.01 15.07
C ILE A 449 11.66 6.93 14.69
N ARG A 450 11.77 7.34 13.42
CA ARG A 450 12.79 8.29 12.98
C ARG A 450 12.62 9.65 13.67
N ARG A 451 11.41 10.18 13.73
CA ARG A 451 11.14 11.45 14.43
C ARG A 451 11.52 11.39 15.90
N ILE A 452 11.28 10.25 16.56
CA ILE A 452 11.73 10.02 17.94
C ILE A 452 13.25 10.05 18.02
N LYS A 453 13.96 9.36 17.10
CA LYS A 453 15.43 9.35 17.04
C LYS A 453 16.01 10.74 16.75
N GLU A 454 15.37 11.56 15.93
CA GLU A 454 15.82 12.92 15.59
C GLU A 454 15.83 13.85 16.81
N PHE A 455 14.97 13.60 17.80
CA PHE A 455 14.84 14.40 19.01
C PHE A 455 15.42 13.75 20.27
N SER A 456 15.85 12.48 20.20
CA SER A 456 16.52 11.76 21.29
C SER A 456 18.00 12.11 21.32
#